data_AF-A0A3B9KCU4-F1
#
_entry.id   AF-A0A3B9KCU4-F1
#
_cell.length_a   1.000
_cell.length_b   1.000
_cell.length_c   1.000
_cell.angle_alpha   90.00
_cell.angle_beta   90.00
_cell.angle_gamma   90.00
#
_symmetry.space_group_name_H-M   'P 1'
#
loop_
_entity.id
_entity.type
_entity.pdbx_description
1 polymer ?
#
loop_
_entity_poly.entity_id
_entity_poly.type
_entity_poly.pdbx_seq_one_letter_code
_entity_poly.pdbx_strand_id
1 'polypeptide(L)'
;MADRHYSTGFDISKPGKWVLVNIILESLRDPIWQVGGGILALATLVLLLALRSPEVGVSVYRKRLGTRFLLGVGLTLFLLLSGGVVLFHRANTPPTRVSETPLSAWTPSLFPKPSPSPTPSPLPTLTPSTAQVLTAFCDAINRKDANTAWKQLSVTLQQERTGHVIPPGRMTIVHCSVSDISDRSVSGMLLLRTVDLHGSGDGYDRPFLFTLHVEDGAWKIAQIARCLSDGCLDETPLIVP
;
A
#
# COMPACT_ATOMS: atom_id res chain seq x y z
N MET A 1 47.09 21.25 -16.39
CA MET A 1 46.62 20.68 -17.66
C MET A 1 46.32 19.21 -17.40
N ALA A 2 45.11 18.67 -17.41
CA ALA A 2 43.78 19.17 -17.73
C ALA A 2 42.76 18.29 -16.97
N ASP A 3 41.77 18.91 -16.32
CA ASP A 3 40.65 18.23 -15.67
C ASP A 3 39.61 17.80 -16.70
N ARG A 4 39.17 16.54 -16.62
CA ARG A 4 38.17 15.94 -17.52
C ARG A 4 36.90 15.65 -16.73
N HIS A 5 35.99 16.62 -16.71
CA HIS A 5 34.63 16.46 -16.18
C HIS A 5 33.78 15.58 -17.12
N TYR A 6 33.29 14.45 -16.62
CA TYR A 6 32.24 13.67 -17.26
C TYR A 6 30.87 14.14 -16.73
N SER A 7 30.12 14.84 -17.58
CA SER A 7 28.74 15.23 -17.32
C SER A 7 27.81 14.21 -17.97
N THR A 8 27.22 13.30 -17.18
CA THR A 8 26.18 12.40 -17.66
C THR A 8 24.85 13.14 -17.68
N GLY A 9 24.53 13.74 -18.83
CA GLY A 9 23.20 14.25 -19.13
C GLY A 9 22.21 13.10 -19.30
N PHE A 10 21.29 12.95 -18.36
CA PHE A 10 20.13 12.06 -18.48
C PHE A 10 19.03 12.81 -19.23
N ASP A 11 18.90 12.52 -20.52
CA ASP A 11 17.98 13.19 -21.44
C ASP A 11 16.54 12.65 -21.25
N ILE A 12 15.73 13.35 -20.44
CA ILE A 12 14.30 13.07 -20.22
C ILE A 12 13.49 13.79 -21.31
N SER A 13 13.71 13.42 -22.58
CA SER A 13 12.89 13.91 -23.69
C SER A 13 12.71 12.82 -24.74
N LYS A 14 12.06 11.72 -24.35
CA LYS A 14 11.43 10.81 -25.31
C LYS A 14 9.91 10.99 -25.24
N PRO A 15 9.30 11.79 -26.14
CA PRO A 15 7.86 12.04 -26.19
C PRO A 15 7.01 10.81 -26.60
N GLY A 16 7.57 9.60 -26.65
CA GLY A 16 6.87 8.39 -27.09
C GLY A 16 6.03 7.66 -26.02
N LYS A 17 6.33 7.83 -24.72
CA LYS A 17 5.64 7.06 -23.66
C LYS A 17 4.25 7.60 -23.32
N TRP A 18 4.07 8.92 -23.33
CA TRP A 18 2.78 9.54 -23.01
C TRP A 18 1.73 9.34 -24.10
N VAL A 19 2.15 9.29 -25.37
CA VAL A 19 1.26 9.02 -26.50
C VAL A 19 0.71 7.59 -26.43
N LEU A 20 1.52 6.61 -26.04
CA LEU A 20 1.09 5.22 -25.93
C LEU A 20 0.03 5.03 -24.83
N VAL A 21 0.24 5.65 -23.65
CA VAL A 21 -0.71 5.55 -22.53
C VAL A 21 -2.04 6.19 -22.89
N ASN A 22 -2.02 7.32 -23.61
CA ASN A 22 -3.24 8.03 -23.99
C ASN A 22 -4.05 7.24 -25.04
N ILE A 23 -3.38 6.58 -26.00
CA ILE A 23 -4.04 5.71 -26.99
C ILE A 23 -4.71 4.51 -26.33
N ILE A 24 -4.07 3.92 -25.31
CA ILE A 24 -4.65 2.79 -24.55
C ILE A 24 -5.88 3.23 -23.76
N LEU A 25 -5.83 4.41 -23.14
CA LEU A 25 -6.94 4.95 -22.35
C LEU A 25 -8.15 5.30 -23.23
N GLU A 26 -7.91 5.85 -24.42
CA GLU A 26 -8.98 6.18 -25.37
C GLU A 26 -9.62 4.92 -25.96
N SER A 27 -8.81 3.88 -26.23
CA SER A 27 -9.30 2.60 -26.78
C SER A 27 -10.14 1.80 -25.76
N LEU A 28 -9.95 2.04 -24.46
CA LEU A 28 -10.75 1.44 -23.38
C LEU A 28 -12.15 2.07 -23.24
N ARG A 29 -12.37 3.22 -23.87
CA ARG A 29 -13.65 3.95 -23.84
C ARG A 29 -14.63 3.47 -24.91
N ASP A 30 -14.18 2.63 -25.84
CA ASP A 30 -14.99 2.11 -26.93
C ASP A 30 -16.04 1.11 -26.38
N PRO A 31 -17.36 1.28 -26.64
CA PRO A 31 -18.41 0.40 -26.12
C PRO A 31 -18.22 -1.07 -26.52
N ILE A 32 -17.55 -1.33 -27.65
CA ILE A 32 -17.22 -2.70 -28.10
C ILE A 32 -16.26 -3.38 -27.12
N TRP A 33 -15.30 -2.63 -26.56
CA TRP A 33 -14.35 -3.13 -25.57
C TRP A 33 -14.95 -3.28 -24.17
N GLN A 34 -15.92 -2.46 -23.80
CA GLN A 34 -16.62 -2.60 -22.52
C GLN A 34 -17.43 -3.90 -22.47
N VAL A 35 -18.12 -4.25 -23.57
CA VAL A 35 -18.91 -5.49 -23.65
C VAL A 35 -18.00 -6.71 -23.84
N GLY A 36 -17.05 -6.66 -24.78
CA GLY A 36 -16.14 -7.79 -25.07
C GLY A 36 -15.17 -8.08 -23.92
N GLY A 37 -14.57 -7.04 -23.33
CA GLY A 37 -13.69 -7.15 -22.17
C GLY A 37 -14.44 -7.63 -20.93
N GLY A 38 -15.67 -7.14 -20.72
CA GLY A 38 -16.54 -7.60 -19.64
C GLY A 38 -16.87 -9.09 -19.73
N ILE A 39 -17.27 -9.57 -20.91
CA ILE A 39 -17.59 -10.99 -21.14
C ILE A 39 -16.34 -11.86 -20.94
N LEU A 40 -15.17 -11.44 -21.43
CA LEU A 40 -13.93 -12.19 -21.29
C LEU A 40 -13.48 -12.26 -19.81
N ALA A 41 -13.59 -11.16 -19.08
CA ALA A 41 -13.28 -11.11 -17.65
C ALA A 41 -14.24 -12.01 -16.85
N LEU A 42 -15.53 -11.97 -17.16
CA LEU A 42 -16.56 -12.77 -16.50
C LEU A 42 -16.36 -14.27 -16.77
N ALA A 43 -16.08 -14.65 -18.02
CA ALA A 43 -15.76 -16.03 -18.39
C ALA A 43 -14.51 -16.55 -17.67
N THR A 44 -13.47 -15.72 -17.55
CA THR A 44 -12.24 -16.06 -16.82
C THR A 44 -12.52 -16.26 -15.32
N LEU A 45 -13.33 -15.39 -14.72
CA LEU A 45 -13.72 -15.47 -13.32
C LEU A 45 -14.54 -16.74 -13.02
N VAL A 46 -15.56 -17.03 -13.83
CA VAL A 46 -16.38 -18.25 -13.71
C VAL A 46 -15.52 -19.50 -13.82
N LEU A 47 -14.56 -19.51 -14.75
CA LEU A 47 -13.67 -20.65 -14.95
C LEU A 47 -12.66 -20.82 -13.81
N LEU A 48 -12.16 -19.72 -13.22
CA LEU A 48 -11.34 -19.74 -12.01
C LEU A 48 -12.11 -20.27 -10.79
N LEU A 49 -13.38 -19.88 -10.65
CA LEU A 49 -14.25 -20.39 -9.59
C LEU A 49 -14.56 -21.88 -9.77
N ALA A 50 -14.84 -22.32 -11.00
CA ALA A 50 -15.07 -23.73 -11.31
C ALA A 50 -13.83 -24.60 -11.01
N LEU A 51 -12.62 -24.13 -11.34
CA LEU A 51 -11.36 -24.82 -11.01
C LEU A 51 -11.05 -24.87 -9.51
N ARG A 52 -11.50 -23.86 -8.75
CA ARG A 52 -11.36 -23.81 -7.30
C ARG A 52 -12.44 -24.58 -6.57
N SER A 53 -13.47 -25.07 -7.26
CA SER A 53 -14.50 -25.89 -6.64
C SER A 53 -13.84 -27.13 -5.98
N PRO A 54 -14.06 -27.36 -4.68
CA PRO A 54 -13.43 -28.43 -3.92
C PRO A 54 -13.93 -29.83 -4.31
N GLU A 55 -14.97 -29.94 -5.13
CA GLU A 55 -15.66 -31.20 -5.42
C GLU A 55 -14.91 -32.14 -6.37
N VAL A 56 -13.88 -31.67 -7.08
CA VAL A 56 -13.07 -32.53 -7.93
C VAL A 56 -11.81 -32.91 -7.16
N GLY A 57 -11.72 -34.18 -6.74
CA GLY A 57 -10.61 -34.81 -6.01
C GLY A 57 -9.31 -34.90 -6.81
N VAL A 58 -8.86 -33.78 -7.37
CA VAL A 58 -7.64 -33.66 -8.17
C VAL A 58 -6.49 -33.22 -7.26
N SER A 59 -5.31 -33.81 -7.46
CA SER A 59 -4.10 -33.43 -6.72
C SER A 59 -3.79 -31.94 -6.82
N VAL A 60 -3.30 -31.36 -5.72
CA VAL A 60 -2.97 -29.92 -5.58
C VAL A 60 -2.03 -29.44 -6.70
N TYR A 61 -1.11 -30.30 -7.13
CA TYR A 61 -0.19 -30.01 -8.23
C TYR A 61 -0.91 -29.80 -9.57
N ARG A 62 -1.85 -30.68 -9.91
CA ARG A 62 -2.60 -30.59 -11.18
C ARG A 62 -3.58 -29.40 -11.17
N LYS A 63 -4.13 -29.03 -10.00
CA LYS A 63 -4.90 -27.77 -9.85
C LYS A 63 -4.04 -26.53 -10.13
N ARG A 64 -2.83 -26.47 -9.56
CA ARG A 64 -1.88 -25.36 -9.77
C ARG A 64 -1.43 -25.24 -11.24
N LEU A 65 -1.15 -26.37 -11.89
CA LEU A 65 -0.78 -26.41 -13.30
C LEU A 65 -1.94 -25.97 -14.20
N GLY A 66 -3.17 -26.42 -13.91
CA GLY A 66 -4.38 -26.02 -14.64
C GLY A 66 -4.65 -24.52 -14.57
N THR A 67 -4.52 -23.92 -13.38
CA THR A 67 -4.66 -22.47 -13.20
C THR A 67 -3.62 -21.69 -14.01
N ARG A 68 -2.35 -22.13 -13.98
CA ARG A 68 -1.29 -21.48 -14.76
C ARG A 68 -1.51 -21.57 -16.26
N PHE A 69 -1.94 -22.75 -16.74
CA PHE A 69 -2.25 -22.96 -18.15
C PHE A 69 -3.40 -22.06 -18.60
N LEU A 70 -4.48 -21.98 -17.81
CA LEU A 70 -5.64 -21.16 -18.14
C LEU A 70 -5.35 -19.65 -18.11
N LEU A 71 -4.56 -19.18 -17.15
CA LEU A 71 -4.08 -17.79 -17.16
C LEU A 71 -3.21 -17.51 -18.39
N GLY A 72 -2.35 -18.44 -18.78
CA GLY A 72 -1.51 -18.31 -19.98
C GLY A 72 -2.35 -18.22 -21.26
N VAL A 73 -3.34 -19.09 -21.42
CA VAL A 73 -4.25 -19.07 -22.58
C VAL A 73 -5.08 -17.78 -22.60
N GLY A 74 -5.64 -17.36 -21.46
CA GLY A 74 -6.41 -16.13 -21.35
C GLY A 74 -5.59 -14.88 -21.69
N LEU A 75 -4.36 -14.78 -21.17
CA LEU A 75 -3.44 -13.69 -21.47
C LEU A 75 -3.07 -13.66 -22.97
N THR A 76 -2.80 -14.83 -23.55
CA THR A 76 -2.45 -14.93 -24.98
C THR A 76 -3.61 -14.47 -25.87
N LEU A 77 -4.83 -14.90 -25.55
CA LEU A 77 -6.03 -14.48 -26.29
C LEU A 77 -6.28 -12.97 -26.16
N PHE A 78 -6.10 -12.40 -24.97
CA PHE A 78 -6.21 -10.97 -24.73
C PHE A 78 -5.18 -10.17 -25.55
N LEU A 79 -3.93 -10.64 -25.62
CA LEU A 79 -2.88 -10.02 -26.42
C LEU A 79 -3.16 -10.10 -27.94
N LEU A 80 -3.71 -11.22 -28.42
CA LEU A 80 -4.10 -11.36 -29.83
C LEU A 80 -5.26 -10.42 -30.19
N LEU A 81 -6.27 -10.31 -29.32
CA LEU A 81 -7.42 -9.41 -29.53
C LEU A 81 -7.00 -7.93 -29.49
N SER A 82 -6.15 -7.54 -28.53
CA SER A 82 -5.63 -6.18 -28.44
C SER A 82 -4.69 -5.82 -29.61
N GLY A 83 -3.83 -6.74 -30.03
CA GLY A 83 -2.97 -6.55 -31.20
C GLY A 83 -3.75 -6.40 -32.52
N GLY A 84 -4.85 -7.15 -32.68
CA GLY A 84 -5.73 -7.02 -33.83
C GLY A 84 -6.35 -5.63 -33.96
N VAL A 85 -6.81 -5.04 -32.86
CA VAL A 85 -7.46 -3.72 -32.86
C VAL A 85 -6.49 -2.59 -33.24
N VAL A 86 -5.23 -2.67 -32.83
CA VAL A 86 -4.20 -1.69 -33.24
C VAL A 86 -3.98 -1.71 -34.76
N LEU A 87 -4.09 -2.87 -35.40
CA LEU A 87 -3.98 -2.99 -36.86
C LEU A 87 -5.20 -2.41 -37.59
N PHE A 88 -6.40 -2.54 -37.03
CA PHE A 88 -7.63 -2.01 -37.64
C PHE A 88 -7.77 -0.48 -37.52
N HIS A 89 -7.33 0.15 -36.42
CA HIS A 89 -7.38 1.61 -36.29
C HIS A 89 -6.38 2.38 -37.18
N ARG A 90 -5.36 1.71 -37.72
CA ARG A 90 -4.38 2.34 -38.63
C ARG A 90 -4.93 2.61 -40.04
N ALA A 91 -6.04 1.96 -40.42
CA ALA A 91 -6.61 2.10 -41.76
C ALA A 91 -7.63 3.24 -41.91
N ASN A 92 -8.16 3.80 -40.81
CA ASN A 92 -9.33 4.69 -40.82
C ASN A 92 -9.10 6.04 -40.11
N THR A 93 -7.95 6.70 -40.30
CA THR A 93 -7.77 8.09 -39.84
C THR A 93 -8.02 9.10 -40.96
N PRO A 94 -9.17 9.80 -41.00
CA PRO A 94 -9.35 10.99 -41.83
C PRO A 94 -8.51 12.17 -41.31
N PRO A 95 -8.15 13.15 -42.17
CA PRO A 95 -7.23 14.23 -41.81
C PRO A 95 -7.85 15.20 -40.79
N THR A 96 -7.13 15.40 -39.68
CA THR A 96 -7.46 16.33 -38.60
C THR A 96 -7.40 17.78 -39.08
N ARG A 97 -8.54 18.49 -39.05
CA ARG A 97 -8.56 19.97 -39.09
C ARG A 97 -8.24 20.52 -37.71
N VAL A 98 -7.24 21.39 -37.67
CA VAL A 98 -6.88 22.22 -36.52
C VAL A 98 -7.94 23.32 -36.39
N SER A 99 -8.58 23.42 -35.22
CA SER A 99 -9.40 24.59 -34.86
C SER A 99 -8.81 25.19 -33.60
N GLU A 100 -8.07 26.28 -33.78
CA GLU A 100 -7.57 27.14 -32.72
C GLU A 100 -8.76 27.82 -32.02
N THR A 101 -8.78 27.79 -30.69
CA THR A 101 -9.70 28.61 -29.88
C THR A 101 -8.87 29.51 -28.96
N PRO A 102 -9.15 30.83 -28.85
CA PRO A 102 -8.27 31.75 -28.15
C PRO A 102 -8.45 31.71 -26.63
N LEU A 103 -7.34 31.98 -25.94
CA LEU A 103 -7.23 32.15 -24.49
C LEU A 103 -8.20 33.21 -23.95
N SER A 104 -8.86 32.89 -22.84
CA SER A 104 -9.54 33.87 -22.00
C SER A 104 -8.82 34.00 -20.67
N ALA A 105 -8.35 35.21 -20.40
CA ALA A 105 -7.66 35.62 -19.19
C ALA A 105 -8.60 35.59 -17.98
N TRP A 106 -8.17 34.96 -16.89
CA TRP A 106 -8.85 35.05 -15.61
C TRP A 106 -7.98 35.78 -14.58
N THR A 107 -8.64 36.77 -13.99
CA THR A 107 -8.19 37.79 -13.02
C THR A 107 -7.65 37.19 -11.72
N PRO A 108 -6.61 37.77 -11.10
CA PRO A 108 -6.14 37.34 -9.78
C PRO A 108 -7.12 37.76 -8.67
N SER A 109 -7.63 36.77 -7.93
CA SER A 109 -8.47 36.94 -6.74
C SER A 109 -7.61 37.26 -5.52
N LEU A 110 -8.02 38.28 -4.76
CA LEU A 110 -7.37 38.77 -3.54
C LEU A 110 -7.40 37.69 -2.45
N PHE A 111 -6.22 37.22 -2.06
CA PHE A 111 -6.05 36.26 -0.95
C PHE A 111 -6.29 36.95 0.39
N PRO A 112 -7.22 36.46 1.24
CA PRO A 112 -7.40 36.99 2.59
C PRO A 112 -6.19 36.64 3.49
N LYS A 113 -5.76 37.63 4.27
CA LYS A 113 -4.65 37.57 5.22
C LYS A 113 -4.91 36.48 6.28
N PRO A 114 -4.00 35.51 6.49
CA PRO A 114 -4.20 34.45 7.47
C PRO A 114 -4.28 35.04 8.90
N SER A 115 -5.36 34.67 9.59
CA SER A 115 -5.60 34.94 11.02
C SER A 115 -4.49 34.33 11.87
N PRO A 116 -4.05 34.95 12.98
CA PRO A 116 -3.00 34.42 13.83
C PRO A 116 -3.38 33.01 14.34
N SER A 117 -2.52 32.04 14.03
CA SER A 117 -2.64 30.66 14.51
C SER A 117 -2.60 30.63 16.04
N PRO A 118 -3.57 29.99 16.73
CA PRO A 118 -3.56 29.90 18.17
C PRO A 118 -2.28 29.19 18.65
N THR A 119 -1.63 29.77 19.65
CA THR A 119 -0.47 29.16 20.32
C THR A 119 -0.87 27.79 20.85
N PRO A 120 -0.18 26.69 20.47
CA PRO A 120 -0.55 25.36 20.91
C PRO A 120 -0.42 25.24 22.43
N SER A 121 -1.48 24.73 23.07
CA SER A 121 -1.48 24.42 24.50
C SER A 121 -0.37 23.41 24.80
N PRO A 122 0.42 23.58 25.88
CA PRO A 122 1.52 22.66 26.21
C PRO A 122 0.99 21.25 26.47
N LEU A 123 1.58 20.26 25.80
CA LEU A 123 1.23 18.86 25.99
C LEU A 123 1.63 18.41 27.42
N PRO A 124 0.74 17.72 28.18
CA PRO A 124 1.06 17.28 29.53
C PRO A 124 2.28 16.35 29.54
N THR A 125 3.26 16.67 30.39
CA THR A 125 4.47 15.87 30.58
C THR A 125 4.18 14.77 31.60
N LEU A 126 3.92 13.55 31.12
CA LEU A 126 3.70 12.37 31.97
C LEU A 126 4.98 11.54 32.08
N THR A 127 5.12 10.81 33.18
CA THR A 127 6.18 9.82 33.39
C THR A 127 5.55 8.44 33.49
N PRO A 128 5.98 7.44 32.68
CA PRO A 128 7.04 7.51 31.66
C PRO A 128 6.66 8.34 30.43
N SER A 129 7.65 8.90 29.70
CA SER A 129 7.42 9.62 28.44
C SER A 129 6.96 8.67 27.32
N THR A 130 6.46 9.21 26.21
CA THR A 130 6.07 8.39 25.05
C THR A 130 7.25 7.63 24.46
N ALA A 131 8.44 8.22 24.41
CA ALA A 131 9.66 7.52 24.00
C ALA A 131 10.00 6.37 24.93
N GLN A 132 9.91 6.58 26.25
CA GLN A 132 10.15 5.51 27.23
C GLN A 132 9.18 4.34 27.07
N VAL A 133 7.90 4.60 26.81
CA VAL A 133 6.90 3.55 26.56
C VAL A 133 7.21 2.76 25.29
N LEU A 134 7.51 3.43 24.18
CA LEU A 134 7.82 2.78 22.92
C LEU A 134 9.16 2.02 22.97
N THR A 135 10.18 2.55 23.63
CA THR A 135 11.45 1.84 23.88
C THR A 135 11.22 0.61 24.75
N ALA A 136 10.47 0.73 25.85
CA ALA A 136 10.16 -0.42 26.72
C ALA A 136 9.38 -1.52 25.99
N PHE A 137 8.44 -1.15 25.12
CA PHE A 137 7.75 -2.08 24.24
C PHE A 137 8.73 -2.79 23.30
N CYS A 138 9.60 -2.04 22.63
CA CYS A 138 10.59 -2.56 21.68
C CYS A 138 11.58 -3.54 22.35
N ASP A 139 12.07 -3.18 23.53
CA ASP A 139 12.95 -4.03 24.34
C ASP A 139 12.26 -5.32 24.78
N ALA A 140 10.98 -5.25 25.17
CA ALA A 140 10.19 -6.42 25.53
C ALA A 140 10.00 -7.37 24.33
N ILE A 141 9.71 -6.84 23.15
CA ILE A 141 9.66 -7.63 21.89
C ILE A 141 10.99 -8.34 21.64
N ASN A 142 12.11 -7.61 21.70
CA ASN A 142 13.44 -8.17 21.44
C ASN A 142 13.85 -9.24 22.46
N ARG A 143 13.39 -9.11 23.72
CA ARG A 143 13.58 -10.11 24.78
C ARG A 143 12.57 -11.26 24.75
N LYS A 144 11.58 -11.20 23.84
CA LYS A 144 10.44 -12.15 23.79
C LYS A 144 9.65 -12.19 25.10
N ASP A 145 9.50 -11.03 25.75
CA ASP A 145 8.69 -10.86 26.96
C ASP A 145 7.29 -10.34 26.61
N ALA A 146 6.43 -11.29 26.25
CA ALA A 146 5.03 -11.06 25.88
C ALA A 146 4.29 -10.18 26.89
N ASN A 147 4.48 -10.47 28.17
CA ASN A 147 3.72 -9.86 29.26
C ASN A 147 4.10 -8.39 29.43
N THR A 148 5.40 -8.08 29.35
CA THR A 148 5.87 -6.68 29.45
C THR A 148 5.44 -5.87 28.23
N ALA A 149 5.54 -6.43 27.02
CA ALA A 149 5.07 -5.77 25.81
C ALA A 149 3.54 -5.55 25.84
N TRP A 150 2.77 -6.55 26.27
CA TRP A 150 1.31 -6.48 26.42
C TRP A 150 0.88 -5.37 27.38
N LYS A 151 1.59 -5.21 28.51
CA LYS A 151 1.32 -4.13 29.49
C LYS A 151 1.49 -2.71 28.94
N GLN A 152 2.23 -2.53 27.84
CA GLN A 152 2.37 -1.22 27.19
C GLN A 152 1.18 -0.89 26.28
N LEU A 153 0.36 -1.88 25.91
CA LEU A 153 -0.86 -1.67 25.11
C LEU A 153 -1.99 -1.14 25.99
N SER A 154 -2.89 -0.36 25.41
CA SER A 154 -4.11 0.09 26.08
C SER A 154 -5.10 -1.04 26.30
N VAL A 155 -6.02 -0.89 27.27
CA VAL A 155 -7.04 -1.92 27.53
C VAL A 155 -7.92 -2.16 26.31
N THR A 156 -8.30 -1.10 25.58
CA THR A 156 -9.08 -1.22 24.34
C THR A 156 -8.35 -2.07 23.28
N LEU A 157 -7.06 -1.79 23.04
CA LEU A 157 -6.28 -2.53 22.05
C LEU A 157 -6.04 -3.99 22.50
N GLN A 158 -5.88 -4.22 23.80
CA GLN A 158 -5.79 -5.57 24.38
C GLN A 158 -7.10 -6.36 24.18
N GLN A 159 -8.25 -5.73 24.38
CA GLN A 159 -9.57 -6.34 24.18
C GLN A 159 -9.82 -6.67 22.70
N GLU A 160 -9.49 -5.75 21.79
CA GLU A 160 -9.60 -5.98 20.35
C GLU A 160 -8.79 -7.22 19.92
N ARG A 161 -7.59 -7.38 20.48
CA ARG A 161 -6.68 -8.49 20.18
C ARG A 161 -7.09 -9.83 20.81
N THR A 162 -7.77 -9.82 21.95
CA THR A 162 -8.28 -11.04 22.60
C THR A 162 -9.65 -11.47 22.07
N GLY A 163 -10.46 -10.53 21.58
CA GLY A 163 -11.87 -10.76 21.21
C GLY A 163 -12.15 -11.30 19.81
N HIS A 164 -11.16 -11.38 18.90
CA HIS A 164 -11.40 -11.77 17.50
C HIS A 164 -10.95 -13.20 17.15
N VAL A 165 -11.84 -13.90 16.44
CA VAL A 165 -11.54 -15.12 15.67
C VAL A 165 -10.29 -14.86 14.84
N ILE A 166 -9.26 -15.66 15.06
CA ILE A 166 -7.93 -15.61 14.42
C ILE A 166 -8.12 -15.44 12.89
N PRO A 167 -7.94 -14.24 12.31
CA PRO A 167 -8.06 -14.10 10.87
C PRO A 167 -6.83 -14.75 10.21
N PRO A 168 -6.99 -15.35 9.02
CA PRO A 168 -5.87 -15.87 8.24
C PRO A 168 -4.92 -14.73 7.90
N GLY A 169 -3.62 -14.91 8.17
CA GLY A 169 -2.58 -13.91 7.88
C GLY A 169 -1.98 -13.20 9.10
N ARG A 170 -2.14 -13.74 10.32
CA ARG A 170 -1.46 -13.23 11.51
C ARG A 170 0.06 -13.18 11.32
N MET A 171 0.61 -12.04 11.71
CA MET A 171 2.04 -11.78 11.74
C MET A 171 2.50 -11.62 13.19
N THR A 172 3.67 -12.19 13.50
CA THR A 172 4.31 -12.09 14.81
C THR A 172 5.51 -11.15 14.70
N ILE A 173 5.61 -10.18 15.61
CA ILE A 173 6.79 -9.31 15.67
C ILE A 173 7.95 -10.11 16.27
N VAL A 174 9.06 -10.22 15.56
CA VAL A 174 10.27 -10.95 16.03
C VAL A 174 11.45 -10.04 16.34
N HIS A 175 11.42 -8.82 15.82
CA HIS A 175 12.43 -7.81 16.08
C HIS A 175 11.82 -6.42 16.03
N CYS A 176 12.32 -5.53 16.86
CA CYS A 176 11.94 -4.13 16.88
C CYS A 176 13.20 -3.26 16.99
N SER A 177 13.26 -2.17 16.22
CA SER A 177 14.24 -1.11 16.39
C SER A 177 13.56 0.26 16.44
N VAL A 178 14.15 1.15 17.24
CA VAL A 178 13.71 2.53 17.42
C VAL A 178 14.26 3.38 16.28
N SER A 179 13.41 4.12 15.58
CA SER A 179 13.84 5.00 14.48
C SER A 179 13.81 6.47 14.90
N ASP A 180 12.60 7.02 15.06
CA ASP A 180 12.37 8.41 15.42
C ASP A 180 11.21 8.48 16.41
N ILE A 181 11.54 8.85 17.66
CA ILE A 181 10.55 9.00 18.72
C ILE A 181 10.80 10.33 19.41
N SER A 182 9.76 11.17 19.41
CA SER A 182 9.75 12.41 20.18
C SER A 182 9.04 12.19 21.50
N ASP A 183 9.69 12.60 22.60
CA ASP A 183 9.12 12.57 23.96
C ASP A 183 7.83 13.36 24.13
N ARG A 184 7.51 14.22 23.16
CA ARG A 184 6.34 15.12 23.17
C ARG A 184 5.34 14.81 22.06
N SER A 185 5.52 13.71 21.35
CA SER A 185 4.58 13.29 20.32
C SER A 185 3.63 12.24 20.86
N VAL A 186 2.37 12.37 20.48
CA VAL A 186 1.30 11.37 20.71
C VAL A 186 1.52 10.14 19.81
N SER A 187 2.47 10.22 18.87
CA SER A 187 2.83 9.12 18.00
C SER A 187 4.35 8.95 17.85
N GLY A 188 4.79 7.75 17.49
CA GLY A 188 6.19 7.45 17.20
C GLY A 188 6.35 6.35 16.16
N MET A 189 7.50 6.32 15.50
CA MET A 189 7.80 5.36 14.43
C MET A 189 8.78 4.31 14.93
N LEU A 190 8.39 3.04 14.82
CA LEU A 190 9.26 1.89 15.08
C LEU A 190 9.45 1.08 13.80
N LEU A 191 10.63 0.48 13.66
CA LEU A 191 10.92 -0.47 12.60
C LEU A 191 10.73 -1.88 13.15
N LEU A 192 9.76 -2.62 12.60
CA LEU A 192 9.43 -3.97 13.05
C LEU A 192 9.77 -5.01 11.99
N ARG A 193 10.33 -6.13 12.43
CA ARG A 193 10.41 -7.35 11.62
C ARG A 193 9.30 -8.29 12.03
N THR A 194 8.56 -8.78 11.04
CA THR A 194 7.45 -9.70 11.25
C THR A 194 7.66 -11.03 10.55
N VAL A 195 7.17 -12.10 11.15
CA VAL A 195 7.09 -13.43 10.54
C VAL A 195 5.64 -13.91 10.48
N ASP A 196 5.32 -14.77 9.54
CA ASP A 196 4.01 -15.43 9.49
C ASP A 196 3.87 -16.52 10.56
N LEU A 197 2.72 -17.20 10.59
CA LEU A 197 2.42 -18.31 11.50
C LEU A 197 3.39 -19.49 11.39
N HIS A 198 4.11 -19.63 10.29
CA HIS A 198 5.12 -20.69 10.07
C HIS A 198 6.53 -20.21 10.45
N GLY A 199 6.67 -18.98 10.96
CA GLY A 199 7.97 -18.37 11.24
C GLY A 199 8.69 -17.88 9.98
N SER A 200 8.01 -17.87 8.81
CA SER A 200 8.57 -17.38 7.57
C SER A 200 8.36 -15.86 7.47
N GLY A 201 9.46 -15.12 7.36
CA GLY A 201 9.45 -13.69 7.10
C GLY A 201 10.41 -13.36 5.96
N ASP A 202 10.26 -12.18 5.38
CA ASP A 202 11.16 -11.68 4.34
C ASP A 202 12.49 -11.13 4.89
N GLY A 203 12.60 -11.04 6.22
CA GLY A 203 13.81 -10.57 6.92
C GLY A 203 13.97 -9.05 6.93
N TYR A 204 13.00 -8.29 6.39
CA TYR A 204 13.10 -6.84 6.32
C TYR A 204 12.40 -6.17 7.51
N ASP A 205 13.02 -5.10 7.98
CA ASP A 205 12.41 -4.22 8.97
C ASP A 205 11.52 -3.20 8.25
N ARG A 206 10.30 -3.02 8.74
CA ARG A 206 9.29 -2.18 8.11
C ARG A 206 8.82 -1.10 9.08
N PRO A 207 8.52 0.12 8.61
CA PRO A 207 8.06 1.20 9.47
C PRO A 207 6.62 0.97 9.91
N PHE A 208 6.38 1.12 11.22
CA PHE A 208 5.07 1.11 11.84
C PHE A 208 4.89 2.39 12.65
N LEU A 209 3.73 3.02 12.47
CA LEU A 209 3.28 4.16 13.25
C LEU A 209 2.56 3.65 14.49
N PHE A 210 2.99 4.11 15.64
CA PHE A 210 2.37 3.84 16.92
C PHE A 210 1.68 5.12 17.39
N THR A 211 0.39 5.02 17.71
CA THR A 211 -0.34 6.12 18.36
C THR A 211 -0.54 5.76 19.82
N LEU A 212 -0.20 6.69 20.69
CA LEU A 212 -0.34 6.56 22.13
C LEU A 212 -1.50 7.43 22.62
N HIS A 213 -2.06 7.08 23.76
CA HIS A 213 -2.96 7.95 24.50
C HIS A 213 -2.73 7.79 25.99
N VAL A 214 -3.31 8.68 26.77
CA VAL A 214 -3.22 8.63 28.24
C VAL A 214 -4.38 7.80 28.77
N GLU A 215 -4.06 6.73 29.49
CA GLU A 215 -5.00 5.86 30.18
C GLU A 215 -4.54 5.73 31.64
N ASP A 216 -5.43 6.02 32.59
CA ASP A 216 -5.12 6.02 34.03
C ASP A 216 -3.86 6.83 34.41
N GLY A 217 -3.64 7.95 33.72
CA GLY A 217 -2.50 8.84 33.97
C GLY A 217 -1.16 8.34 33.42
N ALA A 218 -1.14 7.26 32.64
CA ALA A 218 0.05 6.73 31.98
C ALA A 218 -0.14 6.67 30.45
N TRP A 219 0.94 6.86 29.70
CA TRP A 219 0.92 6.63 28.26
C TRP A 219 0.76 5.14 27.93
N LYS A 220 -0.15 4.83 27.00
CA LYS A 220 -0.41 3.48 26.49
C LYS A 220 -0.49 3.50 24.97
N ILE A 221 -0.03 2.42 24.33
CA ILE A 221 -0.14 2.23 22.88
C ILE A 221 -1.61 1.93 22.54
N ALA A 222 -2.26 2.86 21.85
CA ALA A 222 -3.65 2.81 21.46
C ALA A 222 -3.85 2.08 20.12
N GLN A 223 -2.92 2.28 19.19
CA GLN A 223 -3.04 1.87 17.80
C GLN A 223 -1.66 1.60 17.22
N ILE A 224 -1.61 0.64 16.29
CA ILE A 224 -0.40 0.25 15.57
C ILE A 224 -0.81 0.15 14.10
N ALA A 225 -0.20 0.96 13.24
CA ALA A 225 -0.47 0.99 11.81
C ALA A 225 0.81 0.72 11.02
N ARG A 226 0.72 -0.06 9.94
CA ARG A 226 1.87 -0.35 9.08
C ARG A 226 1.99 0.72 8.00
N CYS A 227 3.18 1.30 7.86
CA CYS A 227 3.42 2.32 6.85
C CYS A 227 4.02 1.70 5.58
N LEU A 228 3.39 2.01 4.45
CA LEU A 228 3.84 1.74 3.09
C LEU A 228 4.27 3.06 2.45
N SER A 229 4.85 3.00 1.25
CA SER A 229 5.25 4.20 0.48
C SER A 229 4.09 5.17 0.25
N ASP A 230 2.87 4.66 0.22
CA ASP A 230 1.67 5.42 -0.18
C ASP A 230 0.80 5.83 1.03
N GLY A 231 1.25 5.55 2.26
CA GLY A 231 0.53 5.87 3.50
C GLY A 231 0.58 4.75 4.54
N CYS A 232 0.00 5.00 5.72
CA CYS A 232 -0.11 3.98 6.77
C CYS A 232 -1.49 3.34 6.74
N LEU A 233 -1.51 2.01 6.64
CA LEU A 233 -2.72 1.20 6.72
C LEU A 233 -2.90 0.75 8.17
N ASP A 234 -4.12 0.86 8.67
CA ASP A 234 -4.53 0.24 9.93
C ASP A 234 -4.50 -1.28 9.74
N GLU A 235 -3.33 -1.87 9.96
CA GLU A 235 -3.19 -3.33 9.99
C GLU A 235 -3.45 -3.83 11.42
N THR A 236 -4.65 -4.35 11.65
CA THR A 236 -4.91 -5.33 12.71
C THR A 236 -4.98 -6.72 12.06
N PRO A 237 -4.19 -7.75 12.47
CA PRO A 237 -3.72 -8.02 13.83
C PRO A 237 -2.25 -8.49 13.92
N LEU A 238 -1.39 -7.68 14.55
CA LEU A 238 -0.08 -8.13 15.04
C LEU A 238 -0.23 -8.89 16.36
N ILE A 239 0.35 -10.09 16.47
CA ILE A 239 0.55 -10.75 17.76
C ILE A 239 1.88 -10.27 18.34
N VAL A 240 1.83 -9.83 19.59
CA VAL A 240 3.02 -9.72 20.44
C VAL A 240 3.36 -11.16 20.87
N PRO A 241 4.55 -11.68 20.51
CA PRO A 241 4.97 -13.04 20.85
C PRO A 241 4.95 -13.29 22.35
#